data_AF-A0AAE6W6Z4-F1
#
_entry.id   AF-A0AAE6W6Z4-F1
#
_cell.length_a   1.000
_cell.length_b   1.000
_cell.length_c   1.000
_cell.angle_alpha   90.00
_cell.angle_beta   90.00
_cell.angle_gamma   90.00
#
_symmetry.space_group_name_H-M   'P 1'
#
loop_
_entity.id
_entity.type
_entity.pdbx_description
1 polymer ?
#
loop_
_entity_poly.entity_id
_entity_poly.type
_entity_poly.pdbx_seq_one_letter_code
_entity_poly.pdbx_strand_id
1 'polypeptide(L)'
;MVGLAEDITASGDWPGVHGAVVGVLTARDPAALSCLVYRSLTADAAAEERVFVATHPMLEDAELADTNEFEDVIALGRRRPKLLVLKALGKECCAALPDGILCGRSDPIDAPVPATDPAHRHMPCMHGADCHRADLAEEQRLPAAELHATVVFTHSCSSIAVGTNAYPHHLALGLGLLEGTAVAVVGALGVHIVQRGAQGDLEDALAENLPLGRAVERLNERAHPINGWLSRFGLLGDPGLVLDLPAGRNSDAASAAATVRSGERDEATVRTLAHVNNVILPRLERLCWLEPGVDAHAVEAFRVRVRETAEDLQAPDLASRVEALETDLAAFQHATAAAITHEIYVNGWNYGGPSLDGMREVSKRPATCPNCARDRAAVITMTHVVHDQLTVRTLQCRRCGDLWWTSEESDEPVVALEGALDTDAVAGRVVILSRMLRNNSPQVLRGGIGFAFAMRRFLGLPPETSAPISVYPGGKAEFRAEIDLVGHQPRPDVHTGVFIAIVNGVYIASSSMMRLTPAPPADKQ
;
A
#
# COMPACT_ATOMS: atom_id res chain seq x y z
N MET A 1 -18.08 15.25 12.46
CA MET A 1 -18.79 14.24 13.29
C MET A 1 -18.16 14.26 14.68
N VAL A 2 -18.89 13.86 15.73
CA VAL A 2 -18.38 13.78 17.11
C VAL A 2 -18.82 12.46 17.73
N GLY A 3 -17.92 11.78 18.46
CA GLY A 3 -18.20 10.51 19.17
C GLY A 3 -16.92 9.87 19.72
N LEU A 4 -17.05 8.84 20.56
CA LEU A 4 -15.91 8.01 20.99
C LEU A 4 -15.43 7.13 19.81
N ALA A 5 -14.17 6.67 19.85
CA ALA A 5 -13.62 5.82 18.80
C ALA A 5 -14.45 4.55 18.56
N GLU A 6 -15.04 3.99 19.61
CA GLU A 6 -15.96 2.84 19.54
C GLU A 6 -17.29 3.19 18.86
N ASP A 7 -17.87 4.37 19.10
CA ASP A 7 -19.08 4.85 18.41
C ASP A 7 -18.83 4.99 16.89
N ILE A 8 -17.66 5.53 16.53
CA ILE A 8 -17.24 5.67 15.13
C ILE A 8 -17.04 4.28 14.49
N THR A 9 -16.50 3.30 15.22
CA THR A 9 -16.40 1.91 14.75
C THR A 9 -17.77 1.23 14.61
N ALA A 10 -18.69 1.47 15.53
CA ALA A 10 -20.06 0.99 15.46
C ALA A 10 -20.84 1.61 14.29
N SER A 11 -20.54 2.86 13.91
CA SER A 11 -21.10 3.52 12.71
C SER A 11 -20.81 2.77 11.41
N GLY A 12 -19.81 1.90 11.41
CA GLY A 12 -19.60 0.95 10.34
C GLY A 12 -18.80 1.47 9.15
N ASP A 13 -18.13 2.63 9.25
CA ASP A 13 -17.07 3.05 8.33
C ASP A 13 -16.22 4.24 8.85
N TRP A 14 -15.22 4.70 8.06
CA TRP A 14 -14.63 6.04 8.24
C TRP A 14 -15.64 7.13 7.83
N PRO A 15 -16.08 8.04 8.72
CA PRO A 15 -17.15 8.98 8.41
C PRO A 15 -16.86 9.95 7.27
N GLY A 16 -15.61 10.36 7.09
CA GLY A 16 -15.18 11.26 6.02
C GLY A 16 -15.18 10.63 4.62
N VAL A 17 -15.60 9.37 4.45
CA VAL A 17 -15.80 8.77 3.12
C VAL A 17 -16.86 9.50 2.30
N HIS A 18 -17.87 10.08 2.96
CA HIS A 18 -18.97 10.79 2.31
C HIS A 18 -18.61 12.23 1.87
N GLY A 19 -17.42 12.71 2.23
CA GLY A 19 -16.88 14.00 1.81
C GLY A 19 -15.62 14.34 2.59
N ALA A 20 -14.53 14.70 1.89
CA ALA A 20 -13.23 15.01 2.51
C ALA A 20 -13.28 16.21 3.47
N VAL A 21 -14.27 17.10 3.31
CA VAL A 21 -14.58 18.21 4.22
C VAL A 21 -15.05 17.78 5.62
N VAL A 22 -15.41 16.50 5.82
CA VAL A 22 -15.96 16.01 7.09
C VAL A 22 -14.84 15.57 8.04
N GLY A 23 -14.49 16.45 8.98
CA GLY A 23 -13.64 16.11 10.13
C GLY A 23 -14.36 15.25 11.19
N VAL A 24 -13.60 14.44 11.93
CA VAL A 24 -14.08 13.54 12.98
C VAL A 24 -13.42 13.89 14.31
N LEU A 25 -14.18 14.51 15.21
CA LEU A 25 -13.76 14.85 16.57
C LEU A 25 -13.98 13.63 17.47
N THR A 26 -12.89 12.98 17.88
CA THR A 26 -12.96 11.66 18.54
C THR A 26 -11.79 11.43 19.49
N ALA A 27 -12.01 10.60 20.50
CA ALA A 27 -11.01 10.17 21.47
C ALA A 27 -11.34 8.75 21.98
N ARG A 28 -10.46 8.17 22.80
CA ARG A 28 -10.67 6.86 23.42
C ARG A 28 -11.73 6.89 24.54
N ASP A 29 -11.85 8.00 25.26
CA ASP A 29 -12.77 8.17 26.39
C ASP A 29 -13.43 9.58 26.44
N PRO A 30 -14.50 9.78 27.24
CA PRO A 30 -15.23 11.04 27.32
C PRO A 30 -14.43 12.23 27.89
N ALA A 31 -13.44 12.00 28.75
CA ALA A 31 -12.61 13.06 29.31
C ALA A 31 -11.60 13.55 28.27
N ALA A 32 -10.93 12.62 27.57
CA ALA A 32 -10.07 12.95 26.43
C ALA A 32 -10.85 13.69 25.32
N LEU A 33 -12.09 13.26 25.01
CA LEU A 33 -12.96 13.96 24.05
C LEU A 33 -13.32 15.37 24.53
N SER A 34 -13.62 15.55 25.81
CA SER A 34 -13.92 16.87 26.40
C SER A 34 -12.71 17.81 26.37
N CYS A 35 -11.51 17.29 26.64
CA CYS A 35 -10.26 18.03 26.51
C CYS A 35 -9.99 18.44 25.06
N LEU A 36 -10.25 17.56 24.08
CA LEU A 36 -10.09 17.86 22.66
C LEU A 36 -11.06 18.99 22.21
N VAL A 37 -12.34 18.93 22.61
CA VAL A 37 -13.33 19.99 22.37
C VAL A 37 -12.88 21.33 22.97
N TYR A 38 -12.33 21.32 24.19
CA TYR A 38 -11.80 22.54 24.80
C TYR A 38 -10.61 23.10 24.01
N ARG A 39 -9.64 22.26 23.65
CA ARG A 39 -8.42 22.72 22.94
C ARG A 39 -8.73 23.24 21.53
N SER A 40 -9.70 22.69 20.80
CA SER A 40 -10.06 23.21 19.47
C SER A 40 -10.67 24.62 19.54
N LEU A 41 -11.39 24.94 20.63
CA LEU A 41 -11.88 26.30 20.91
C LEU A 41 -10.78 27.28 21.37
N THR A 42 -9.57 26.80 21.65
CA THR A 42 -8.42 27.62 22.10
C THR A 42 -7.15 27.35 21.28
N ALA A 43 -7.27 26.98 20.00
CA ALA A 43 -6.15 26.53 19.19
C ALA A 43 -4.98 27.53 19.14
N ASP A 44 -5.31 28.81 18.91
CA ASP A 44 -4.36 29.93 18.74
C ASP A 44 -3.64 30.34 20.03
N ALA A 45 -4.14 29.92 21.21
CA ALA A 45 -3.72 30.47 22.49
C ALA A 45 -2.29 30.08 22.94
N ALA A 46 -1.65 29.13 22.26
CA ALA A 46 -0.35 28.58 22.65
C ALA A 46 0.38 27.88 21.48
N ALA A 47 0.53 28.54 20.32
CA ALA A 47 1.26 28.01 19.16
C ALA A 47 2.50 28.87 18.83
N GLU A 48 3.59 28.24 18.42
CA GLU A 48 4.64 28.89 17.64
C GLU A 48 4.15 29.04 16.19
N GLU A 49 4.23 30.25 15.63
CA GLU A 49 3.96 30.55 14.21
C GLU A 49 5.06 29.97 13.29
N ARG A 50 5.14 28.63 13.28
CA ARG A 50 6.15 27.83 12.58
C ARG A 50 5.53 26.54 12.04
N VAL A 51 5.90 26.20 10.81
CA VAL A 51 5.85 24.82 10.29
C VAL A 51 7.14 24.11 10.72
N PHE A 52 7.03 22.86 11.17
CA PHE A 52 8.18 21.98 11.43
C PHE A 52 8.03 20.70 10.60
N VAL A 53 9.09 20.29 9.92
CA VAL A 53 9.10 19.15 8.99
C VAL A 53 10.10 18.10 9.47
N ALA A 54 9.61 16.92 9.87
CA ALA A 54 10.43 15.76 10.22
C ALA A 54 10.30 14.69 9.13
N THR A 55 11.42 14.26 8.53
CA THR A 55 11.42 13.33 7.38
C THR A 55 12.43 12.18 7.55
N HIS A 56 11.96 10.94 7.41
CA HIS A 56 12.83 9.75 7.43
C HIS A 56 13.86 9.80 6.29
N PRO A 57 15.18 9.63 6.53
CA PRO A 57 16.24 9.96 5.56
C PRO A 57 16.35 9.04 4.33
N MET A 58 15.58 7.94 4.28
CA MET A 58 15.38 7.15 3.05
C MET A 58 14.27 7.68 2.13
N LEU A 59 13.65 8.82 2.46
CA LEU A 59 12.63 9.46 1.64
C LEU A 59 13.23 10.62 0.85
N GLU A 60 12.65 10.90 -0.32
CA GLU A 60 13.00 12.08 -1.11
C GLU A 60 12.69 13.38 -0.35
N ASP A 61 13.44 14.44 -0.66
CA ASP A 61 13.43 15.74 0.03
C ASP A 61 13.76 15.70 1.54
N ALA A 62 14.31 14.60 2.08
CA ALA A 62 14.73 14.55 3.49
C ALA A 62 15.84 15.56 3.84
N GLU A 63 16.58 16.04 2.83
CA GLU A 63 17.56 17.13 2.91
C GLU A 63 16.94 18.54 3.03
N LEU A 64 15.62 18.66 2.81
CA LEU A 64 14.84 19.90 2.92
C LEU A 64 13.99 19.96 4.20
N ALA A 65 14.10 18.95 5.07
CA ALA A 65 13.38 18.87 6.34
C ALA A 65 14.07 19.72 7.43
N ASP A 66 13.33 20.12 8.46
CA ASP A 66 13.91 20.71 9.68
C ASP A 66 14.76 19.69 10.44
N THR A 67 14.42 18.40 10.33
CA THR A 67 15.22 17.28 10.87
C THR A 67 14.94 15.95 10.16
N ASN A 68 15.89 15.02 10.26
CA ASN A 68 15.74 13.61 9.93
C ASN A 68 16.16 12.67 11.09
N GLU A 69 16.48 13.23 12.26
CA GLU A 69 16.85 12.53 13.50
C GLU A 69 15.68 12.61 14.52
N PHE A 70 15.55 11.61 15.40
CA PHE A 70 14.44 11.53 16.36
C PHE A 70 14.65 12.36 17.62
N GLU A 71 15.88 12.74 17.98
CA GLU A 71 16.14 13.62 19.13
C GLU A 71 15.46 15.01 18.97
N ASP A 72 15.46 15.57 17.77
CA ASP A 72 14.73 16.80 17.44
C ASP A 72 13.21 16.63 17.54
N VAL A 73 12.68 15.45 17.22
CA VAL A 73 11.25 15.13 17.38
C VAL A 73 10.89 15.03 18.87
N ILE A 74 11.76 14.45 19.70
CA ILE A 74 11.62 14.45 21.17
C ILE A 74 11.68 15.89 21.73
N ALA A 75 12.50 16.78 21.14
CA ALA A 75 12.56 18.19 21.54
C ALA A 75 11.23 18.95 21.34
N LEU A 76 10.33 18.47 20.48
CA LEU A 76 8.97 19.00 20.35
C LEU A 76 8.11 18.74 21.60
N GLY A 77 8.47 17.81 22.50
CA GLY A 77 7.85 17.73 23.84
C GLY A 77 7.98 19.02 24.67
N ARG A 78 8.78 20.00 24.22
CA ARG A 78 8.96 21.33 24.85
C ARG A 78 8.52 22.50 23.97
N ARG A 79 8.00 22.26 22.75
CA ARG A 79 7.75 23.27 21.71
C ARG A 79 6.51 22.94 20.88
N ARG A 80 5.63 23.91 20.61
CA ARG A 80 4.34 23.66 19.96
C ARG A 80 4.21 24.37 18.61
N PRO A 81 4.78 23.85 17.50
CA PRO A 81 4.56 24.40 16.16
C PRO A 81 3.07 24.41 15.79
N LYS A 82 2.68 25.36 14.93
CA LYS A 82 1.33 25.48 14.37
C LYS A 82 1.00 24.29 13.47
N LEU A 83 1.97 23.88 12.63
CA LEU A 83 1.90 22.69 11.80
C LEU A 83 3.15 21.83 11.99
N LEU A 84 2.97 20.54 12.29
CA LEU A 84 4.01 19.52 12.23
C LEU A 84 3.77 18.60 11.03
N VAL A 85 4.67 18.59 10.06
CA VAL A 85 4.66 17.66 8.93
C VAL A 85 5.57 16.48 9.24
N LEU A 86 5.03 15.27 9.30
CA LEU A 86 5.76 14.05 9.63
C LEU A 86 5.73 13.07 8.45
N LYS A 87 6.86 12.92 7.77
CA LYS A 87 7.07 11.99 6.64
C LYS A 87 7.87 10.78 7.12
N ALA A 88 7.20 9.67 7.40
CA ALA A 88 7.80 8.57 8.15
C ALA A 88 7.27 7.19 7.75
N LEU A 89 8.17 6.21 7.70
CA LEU A 89 7.81 4.80 7.53
C LEU A 89 7.01 4.34 8.76
N GLY A 90 5.90 3.63 8.57
CA GLY A 90 5.01 3.34 9.70
C GLY A 90 3.85 2.39 9.42
N LYS A 91 3.14 2.08 10.50
CA LYS A 91 1.89 1.29 10.55
C LYS A 91 0.81 2.15 11.21
N GLU A 92 -0.44 1.68 11.21
CA GLU A 92 -1.59 2.35 11.88
C GLU A 92 -1.32 2.77 13.33
N CYS A 93 -0.40 2.08 14.02
CA CYS A 93 -0.02 2.33 15.40
C CYS A 93 1.21 3.23 15.63
N CYS A 94 1.97 3.59 14.59
CA CYS A 94 3.26 4.25 14.78
C CYS A 94 3.88 4.85 13.51
N ALA A 95 4.63 5.93 13.68
CA ALA A 95 5.51 6.52 12.67
C ALA A 95 6.96 6.45 13.18
N ALA A 96 7.89 5.97 12.36
CA ALA A 96 9.28 5.71 12.76
C ALA A 96 10.30 6.54 11.96
N LEU A 97 11.34 6.99 12.66
CA LEU A 97 12.61 7.43 12.11
C LEU A 97 13.65 6.29 12.30
N PRO A 98 14.89 6.40 11.77
CA PRO A 98 15.88 5.32 11.90
C PRO A 98 16.27 5.04 13.35
N ASP A 99 16.29 6.07 14.19
CA ASP A 99 16.82 6.10 15.55
C ASP A 99 15.75 6.14 16.66
N GLY A 100 14.46 6.26 16.28
CA GLY A 100 13.35 6.27 17.25
C GLY A 100 11.96 6.13 16.63
N ILE A 101 10.94 6.03 17.48
CA ILE A 101 9.56 5.70 17.08
C ILE A 101 8.50 6.50 17.84
N LEU A 102 7.65 7.21 17.08
CA LEU A 102 6.45 7.85 17.58
C LEU A 102 5.32 6.82 17.66
N CYS A 103 4.82 6.55 18.86
CA CYS A 103 3.94 5.43 19.16
C CYS A 103 2.55 5.89 19.59
N GLY A 104 1.49 5.37 18.97
CA GLY A 104 0.12 5.68 19.37
C GLY A 104 -0.30 5.11 20.73
N ARG A 105 0.48 4.19 21.32
CA ARG A 105 0.27 3.65 22.66
C ARG A 105 0.77 4.65 23.72
N SER A 106 -0.11 5.05 24.64
CA SER A 106 0.17 6.08 25.64
C SER A 106 0.80 5.53 26.94
N ASP A 107 0.64 4.24 27.23
CA ASP A 107 1.24 3.52 28.36
C ASP A 107 2.56 2.81 27.98
N PRO A 108 3.37 2.35 28.96
CA PRO A 108 4.60 1.58 28.73
C PRO A 108 4.39 0.30 27.91
N ILE A 109 5.42 -0.15 27.18
CA ILE A 109 5.31 -1.35 26.34
C ILE A 109 5.02 -2.63 27.14
N ASP A 110 5.55 -2.75 28.35
CA ASP A 110 5.37 -3.90 29.26
C ASP A 110 4.05 -3.86 30.05
N ALA A 111 3.31 -2.76 30.00
CA ALA A 111 2.06 -2.61 30.72
C ALA A 111 0.96 -3.58 30.23
N PRO A 112 0.01 -4.01 31.09
CA PRO A 112 -1.05 -4.94 30.70
C PRO A 112 -1.93 -4.42 29.57
N VAL A 113 -1.96 -5.18 28.47
CA VAL A 113 -2.71 -4.85 27.26
C VAL A 113 -4.22 -5.05 27.50
N PRO A 114 -5.10 -4.11 27.10
CA PRO A 114 -6.54 -4.28 27.19
C PRO A 114 -7.04 -5.53 26.42
N ALA A 115 -8.18 -6.09 26.84
CA ALA A 115 -8.85 -7.14 26.09
C ALA A 115 -9.34 -6.60 24.74
N THR A 116 -9.02 -7.30 23.64
CA THR A 116 -9.25 -6.84 22.27
C THR A 116 -9.99 -7.88 21.43
N ASP A 117 -10.81 -7.41 20.48
CA ASP A 117 -11.58 -8.25 19.57
C ASP A 117 -10.62 -9.07 18.66
N PRO A 118 -10.72 -10.41 18.60
CA PRO A 118 -9.90 -11.27 17.73
C PRO A 118 -10.08 -10.99 16.21
N ALA A 119 -11.06 -10.17 15.82
CA ALA A 119 -11.14 -9.61 14.48
C ALA A 119 -10.01 -8.60 14.16
N HIS A 120 -9.34 -8.02 15.17
CA HIS A 120 -8.21 -7.12 14.95
C HIS A 120 -6.91 -7.84 14.55
N ARG A 121 -5.99 -7.06 13.99
CA ARG A 121 -4.57 -7.38 13.86
C ARG A 121 -3.87 -6.98 15.16
N HIS A 122 -2.91 -7.79 15.61
CA HIS A 122 -2.18 -7.58 16.86
C HIS A 122 -0.68 -7.36 16.59
N MET A 123 -0.07 -6.48 17.38
CA MET A 123 1.35 -6.13 17.30
C MET A 123 2.18 -6.93 18.33
N PRO A 124 3.52 -7.04 18.20
CA PRO A 124 4.34 -7.83 19.13
C PRO A 124 4.17 -7.45 20.60
N CYS A 125 4.05 -6.15 20.89
CA CYS A 125 3.80 -5.63 22.23
C CYS A 125 2.46 -6.10 22.82
N MET A 126 1.45 -6.40 21.99
CA MET A 126 0.19 -6.99 22.44
C MET A 126 0.33 -8.45 22.90
N HIS A 127 1.42 -9.10 22.53
CA HIS A 127 1.76 -10.47 22.92
C HIS A 127 2.82 -10.52 24.02
N GLY A 128 3.19 -9.36 24.60
CA GLY A 128 4.29 -9.26 25.58
C GLY A 128 5.67 -9.50 24.95
N ALA A 129 5.83 -9.23 23.65
CA ALA A 129 7.05 -9.49 22.88
C ALA A 129 7.68 -8.18 22.35
N ASP A 130 7.76 -7.16 23.20
CA ASP A 130 8.41 -5.85 23.00
C ASP A 130 7.91 -5.02 21.79
N CYS A 131 8.60 -3.92 21.46
CA CYS A 131 8.31 -3.14 20.26
C CYS A 131 8.59 -3.94 18.98
N HIS A 132 7.84 -3.73 17.90
CA HIS A 132 8.13 -4.37 16.61
C HIS A 132 9.50 -3.98 16.03
N ARG A 133 9.95 -2.75 16.33
CA ARG A 133 11.37 -2.35 16.26
C ARG A 133 12.12 -2.95 17.44
N ALA A 134 12.67 -4.16 17.28
CA ALA A 134 13.51 -4.83 18.31
C ALA A 134 14.84 -4.11 18.56
N ASP A 135 15.21 -3.25 17.61
CA ASP A 135 16.42 -2.44 17.54
C ASP A 135 16.31 -1.09 18.28
N LEU A 136 15.13 -0.79 18.84
CA LEU A 136 14.87 0.42 19.63
C LEU A 136 14.52 0.04 21.09
N ALA A 137 15.12 0.76 22.04
CA ALA A 137 14.77 0.71 23.45
C ALA A 137 13.53 1.57 23.78
N GLU A 138 12.99 1.46 25.00
CA GLU A 138 11.81 2.24 25.42
C GLU A 138 12.13 3.75 25.49
N GLU A 139 13.37 4.13 25.78
CA GLU A 139 13.84 5.52 25.75
C GLU A 139 13.87 6.13 24.34
N GLN A 140 13.82 5.29 23.30
CA GLN A 140 13.72 5.70 21.89
C GLN A 140 12.26 5.69 21.39
N ARG A 141 11.29 5.46 22.28
CA ARG A 141 9.86 5.54 22.01
C ARG A 141 9.30 6.84 22.57
N LEU A 142 8.70 7.66 21.72
CA LEU A 142 7.89 8.81 22.15
C LEU A 142 6.41 8.43 22.10
N PRO A 143 5.67 8.42 23.22
CA PRO A 143 4.21 8.33 23.20
C PRO A 143 3.62 9.53 22.44
N ALA A 144 2.72 9.28 21.51
CA ALA A 144 2.18 10.31 20.62
C ALA A 144 1.40 11.42 21.35
N ALA A 145 0.97 11.17 22.59
CA ALA A 145 0.34 12.16 23.47
C ALA A 145 1.34 13.18 24.07
N GLU A 146 2.63 12.86 24.09
CA GLU A 146 3.70 13.74 24.61
C GLU A 146 4.28 14.66 23.53
N LEU A 147 3.96 14.39 22.25
CA LEU A 147 4.34 15.23 21.13
C LEU A 147 3.49 16.51 21.11
N HIS A 148 4.13 17.68 21.02
CA HIS A 148 3.40 18.95 20.93
C HIS A 148 3.37 19.53 19.51
N ALA A 149 2.16 19.86 19.07
CA ALA A 149 1.83 20.59 17.85
C ALA A 149 0.41 21.16 17.99
N THR A 150 0.01 22.04 17.07
CA THR A 150 -1.41 22.45 16.96
C THR A 150 -2.13 21.55 15.96
N VAL A 151 -1.61 21.45 14.74
CA VAL A 151 -2.04 20.43 13.75
C VAL A 151 -0.86 19.56 13.35
N VAL A 152 -1.12 18.26 13.19
CA VAL A 152 -0.13 17.30 12.68
C VAL A 152 -0.58 16.78 11.31
N PHE A 153 0.30 16.82 10.32
CA PHE A 153 0.11 16.25 8.99
C PHE A 153 1.02 15.04 8.81
N THR A 154 0.46 13.84 8.83
CA THR A 154 1.22 12.57 8.81
C THR A 154 1.17 11.90 7.44
N HIS A 155 2.31 11.86 6.75
CA HIS A 155 2.53 10.90 5.66
C HIS A 155 2.97 9.55 6.27
N SER A 156 2.00 8.76 6.73
CA SER A 156 2.23 7.38 7.17
C SER A 156 0.96 6.52 7.08
N CYS A 157 1.13 5.21 6.87
CA CYS A 157 0.06 4.26 6.56
C CYS A 157 -1.01 4.16 7.67
N SER A 158 -2.28 4.27 7.28
CA SER A 158 -3.48 4.18 8.14
C SER A 158 -3.47 5.12 9.36
N SER A 159 -2.68 6.18 9.34
CA SER A 159 -2.41 7.08 10.48
C SER A 159 -3.66 7.63 11.18
N ILE A 160 -4.79 7.72 10.49
CA ILE A 160 -6.07 8.26 11.01
C ILE A 160 -7.28 7.30 10.85
N ALA A 161 -7.06 6.00 10.70
CA ALA A 161 -8.07 5.04 10.19
C ALA A 161 -9.30 4.73 11.11
N VAL A 162 -9.72 5.65 12.00
CA VAL A 162 -10.78 5.46 13.00
C VAL A 162 -12.09 4.94 12.38
N GLY A 163 -12.62 3.84 12.90
CA GLY A 163 -13.83 3.18 12.37
C GLY A 163 -13.59 2.24 11.16
N THR A 164 -12.41 2.34 10.54
CA THR A 164 -11.86 1.39 9.55
C THR A 164 -10.69 0.57 10.08
N ASN A 165 -10.26 0.80 11.32
CA ASN A 165 -9.07 0.23 11.93
C ASN A 165 -8.83 -1.26 11.65
N ALA A 166 -7.59 -1.60 11.31
CA ALA A 166 -7.12 -2.97 11.34
C ALA A 166 -6.67 -3.36 12.76
N TYR A 167 -6.12 -2.42 13.53
CA TYR A 167 -5.58 -2.62 14.88
C TYR A 167 -6.51 -2.02 15.96
N PRO A 168 -6.34 -2.32 17.26
CA PRO A 168 -7.19 -1.74 18.30
C PRO A 168 -6.94 -0.24 18.51
N HIS A 169 -7.99 0.50 18.89
CA HIS A 169 -7.91 1.95 19.14
C HIS A 169 -6.83 2.36 20.16
N HIS A 170 -6.54 1.49 21.14
CA HIS A 170 -5.48 1.65 22.13
C HIS A 170 -4.08 1.86 21.53
N LEU A 171 -3.82 1.38 20.31
CA LEU A 171 -2.54 1.57 19.63
C LEU A 171 -2.56 2.65 18.55
N ALA A 172 -3.74 3.12 18.10
CA ALA A 172 -3.87 3.95 16.90
C ALA A 172 -3.17 5.32 17.01
N LEU A 173 -2.29 5.65 16.06
CA LEU A 173 -1.42 6.83 16.10
C LEU A 173 -2.19 8.15 16.19
N GLY A 174 -3.18 8.36 15.30
CA GLY A 174 -3.99 9.57 15.28
C GLY A 174 -4.83 9.81 16.54
N LEU A 175 -5.16 8.75 17.30
CA LEU A 175 -5.83 8.90 18.60
C LEU A 175 -4.85 9.32 19.69
N GLY A 176 -3.63 8.76 19.73
CA GLY A 176 -2.58 9.19 20.67
C GLY A 176 -2.18 10.66 20.46
N LEU A 177 -2.05 11.10 19.19
CA LEU A 177 -1.81 12.51 18.85
C LEU A 177 -2.93 13.44 19.38
N LEU A 178 -4.20 13.01 19.30
CA LEU A 178 -5.35 13.76 19.81
C LEU A 178 -5.57 13.62 21.32
N GLU A 179 -4.88 12.73 22.03
CA GLU A 179 -4.81 12.80 23.49
C GLU A 179 -3.88 13.93 23.93
N GLY A 180 -2.75 14.08 23.23
CA GLY A 180 -1.76 15.15 23.38
C GLY A 180 -2.25 16.55 22.98
N THR A 181 -1.34 17.48 22.71
CA THR A 181 -1.74 18.91 22.51
C THR A 181 -2.29 19.25 21.12
N ALA A 182 -2.35 18.28 20.20
CA ALA A 182 -2.94 18.50 18.88
C ALA A 182 -4.46 18.72 18.99
N VAL A 183 -4.98 19.60 18.12
CA VAL A 183 -6.42 19.85 17.93
C VAL A 183 -6.97 19.21 16.66
N ALA A 184 -6.09 18.90 15.71
CA ALA A 184 -6.42 18.09 14.54
C ALA A 184 -5.21 17.29 14.03
N VAL A 185 -5.50 16.18 13.36
CA VAL A 185 -4.54 15.33 12.65
C VAL A 185 -5.06 15.11 11.23
N VAL A 186 -4.27 15.52 10.24
CA VAL A 186 -4.49 15.18 8.83
C VAL A 186 -3.58 13.99 8.50
N GLY A 187 -4.13 12.94 7.89
CA GLY A 187 -3.36 11.72 7.61
C GLY A 187 -4.06 10.79 6.62
N ALA A 188 -3.46 9.65 6.35
CA ALA A 188 -3.87 8.75 5.27
C ALA A 188 -4.77 7.58 5.71
N LEU A 189 -5.60 7.10 4.78
CA LEU A 189 -6.66 6.12 5.00
C LEU A 189 -6.39 4.75 4.34
N GLY A 190 -5.24 4.16 4.70
CA GLY A 190 -4.82 2.83 4.26
C GLY A 190 -3.32 2.78 3.98
N VAL A 191 -2.90 1.97 3.00
CA VAL A 191 -1.53 2.02 2.47
C VAL A 191 -1.30 3.42 1.88
N HIS A 192 -0.19 4.04 2.29
CA HIS A 192 0.15 5.42 1.92
C HIS A 192 1.59 5.51 1.46
N ILE A 193 1.82 6.34 0.45
CA ILE A 193 3.14 6.67 -0.08
C ILE A 193 3.30 8.18 -0.05
N VAL A 194 4.51 8.65 0.24
CA VAL A 194 4.80 10.07 0.44
C VAL A 194 4.57 10.82 -0.88
N GLN A 195 3.72 11.85 -0.84
CA GLN A 195 3.37 12.64 -2.02
C GLN A 195 4.08 13.99 -1.92
N ARG A 196 4.98 14.26 -2.86
CA ARG A 196 5.89 15.43 -2.82
C ARG A 196 5.15 16.77 -2.69
N GLY A 197 4.13 16.98 -3.53
CA GLY A 197 3.35 18.23 -3.53
C GLY A 197 2.35 18.39 -2.38
N ALA A 198 1.95 17.30 -1.72
CA ALA A 198 0.84 17.33 -0.75
C ALA A 198 1.13 18.17 0.52
N GLN A 199 2.40 18.36 0.88
CA GLN A 199 2.80 19.32 1.90
C GLN A 199 2.50 20.76 1.44
N GLY A 200 3.00 21.14 0.25
CA GLY A 200 2.79 22.47 -0.32
C GLY A 200 1.32 22.78 -0.58
N ASP A 201 0.55 21.82 -1.11
CA ASP A 201 -0.90 21.97 -1.33
C ASP A 201 -1.68 22.21 -0.02
N LEU A 202 -1.24 21.62 1.11
CA LEU A 202 -1.81 21.88 2.42
C LEU A 202 -1.38 23.24 2.96
N GLU A 203 -0.08 23.58 2.91
CA GLU A 203 0.45 24.87 3.35
C GLU A 203 -0.19 26.04 2.58
N ASP A 204 -0.33 25.94 1.25
CA ASP A 204 -1.09 26.87 0.40
C ASP A 204 -2.55 27.01 0.84
N ALA A 205 -3.22 25.90 1.15
CA ALA A 205 -4.64 25.90 1.51
C ALA A 205 -4.88 26.55 2.89
N LEU A 206 -3.98 26.32 3.85
CA LEU A 206 -3.99 27.00 5.14
C LEU A 206 -3.66 28.49 4.96
N ALA A 207 -2.70 28.83 4.10
CA ALA A 207 -2.31 30.19 3.77
C ALA A 207 -3.38 31.03 3.04
N GLU A 208 -4.34 30.39 2.40
CA GLU A 208 -5.57 31.02 1.89
C GLU A 208 -6.67 31.19 2.98
N ASN A 209 -6.32 30.93 4.24
CA ASN A 209 -7.20 30.92 5.41
C ASN A 209 -8.42 30.00 5.25
N LEU A 210 -8.25 28.87 4.55
CA LEU A 210 -9.32 27.88 4.40
C LEU A 210 -9.49 27.07 5.70
N PRO A 211 -10.74 26.74 6.11
CA PRO A 211 -10.99 25.79 7.18
C PRO A 211 -10.37 24.41 6.87
N LEU A 212 -9.88 23.69 7.88
CA LEU A 212 -9.17 22.41 7.71
C LEU A 212 -9.94 21.41 6.85
N GLY A 213 -11.28 21.34 6.96
CA GLY A 213 -12.08 20.49 6.10
C GLY A 213 -11.94 20.85 4.61
N ARG A 214 -11.95 22.14 4.27
CA ARG A 214 -11.77 22.61 2.88
C ARG A 214 -10.33 22.50 2.42
N ALA A 215 -9.35 22.65 3.31
CA ALA A 215 -7.95 22.38 2.99
C ALA A 215 -7.72 20.90 2.65
N VAL A 216 -8.25 19.98 3.46
CA VAL A 216 -8.20 18.53 3.19
C VAL A 216 -9.02 18.14 1.96
N GLU A 217 -10.14 18.81 1.69
CA GLU A 217 -10.91 18.60 0.46
C GLU A 217 -10.11 19.00 -0.79
N ARG A 218 -9.56 20.21 -0.84
CA ARG A 218 -8.65 20.69 -1.90
C ARG A 218 -7.45 19.77 -2.08
N LEU A 219 -6.86 19.28 -0.98
CA LEU A 219 -5.77 18.32 -1.00
C LEU A 219 -6.17 16.99 -1.69
N ASN A 220 -7.41 16.53 -1.50
CA ASN A 220 -7.97 15.36 -2.19
C ASN A 220 -8.47 15.66 -3.63
N GLU A 221 -8.64 16.92 -4.02
CA GLU A 221 -8.94 17.33 -5.40
C GLU A 221 -7.66 17.46 -6.24
N ARG A 222 -6.59 18.05 -5.68
CA ARG A 222 -5.28 18.23 -6.35
C ARG A 222 -4.41 16.98 -6.28
N ALA A 223 -4.66 16.10 -5.31
CA ALA A 223 -4.34 14.69 -5.44
C ALA A 223 -5.21 14.07 -6.55
N HIS A 224 -4.86 14.36 -7.81
CA HIS A 224 -4.97 13.39 -8.90
C HIS A 224 -4.58 12.03 -8.30
N PRO A 225 -5.38 10.96 -8.41
CA PRO A 225 -5.09 9.75 -7.65
C PRO A 225 -4.04 8.91 -8.38
N ILE A 226 -2.82 9.48 -8.49
CA ILE A 226 -1.56 8.75 -8.72
C ILE A 226 -1.57 7.53 -7.78
N ASN A 227 -1.87 7.81 -6.50
CA ASN A 227 -1.80 6.84 -5.42
C ASN A 227 -3.18 6.26 -4.97
N GLY A 228 -4.21 6.38 -5.82
CA GLY A 228 -5.47 5.61 -5.71
C GLY A 228 -6.40 5.96 -4.54
N TRP A 229 -7.24 5.00 -4.13
CA TRP A 229 -8.35 5.18 -3.18
C TRP A 229 -7.88 5.31 -1.73
N LEU A 230 -6.81 4.61 -1.34
CA LEU A 230 -6.27 4.61 0.03
C LEU A 230 -5.36 5.82 0.32
N SER A 231 -4.69 6.38 -0.70
CA SER A 231 -3.93 7.64 -0.57
C SER A 231 -4.85 8.86 -0.65
N ARG A 232 -5.86 8.83 0.21
CA ARG A 232 -6.77 9.94 0.49
C ARG A 232 -6.49 10.43 1.90
N PHE A 233 -6.36 11.75 2.03
CA PHE A 233 -6.22 12.37 3.33
C PHE A 233 -7.59 12.56 3.98
N GLY A 234 -7.69 12.25 5.26
CA GLY A 234 -8.84 12.60 6.09
C GLY A 234 -8.43 13.52 7.23
N LEU A 235 -9.41 13.87 8.07
CA LEU A 235 -9.23 14.81 9.18
C LEU A 235 -9.82 14.22 10.46
N LEU A 236 -8.96 13.94 11.44
CA LEU A 236 -9.39 13.87 12.84
C LEU A 236 -9.30 15.28 13.43
N GLY A 237 -10.30 15.71 14.20
CA GLY A 237 -10.41 17.09 14.71
C GLY A 237 -11.56 17.88 14.09
N ASP A 238 -11.53 19.20 14.30
CA ASP A 238 -12.57 20.14 13.85
C ASP A 238 -12.35 20.60 12.39
N PRO A 239 -13.29 20.34 11.44
CA PRO A 239 -13.18 20.83 10.07
C PRO A 239 -13.37 22.34 9.90
N GLY A 240 -13.87 23.04 10.93
CA GLY A 240 -14.07 24.49 10.94
C GLY A 240 -12.85 25.31 11.34
N LEU A 241 -11.80 24.68 11.88
CA LEU A 241 -10.57 25.36 12.32
C LEU A 241 -9.83 25.99 11.13
N VAL A 242 -9.38 27.23 11.26
CA VAL A 242 -8.58 27.99 10.27
C VAL A 242 -7.18 28.23 10.85
N LEU A 243 -6.14 28.27 10.00
CA LEU A 243 -4.75 28.54 10.41
C LEU A 243 -4.03 29.45 9.40
N ASP A 244 -3.79 30.72 9.75
CA ASP A 244 -3.04 31.66 8.91
C ASP A 244 -1.60 31.17 8.60
N LEU A 245 -1.21 31.15 7.31
CA LEU A 245 0.12 30.77 6.77
C LEU A 245 0.42 31.56 5.45
N PRO A 246 1.58 31.38 4.76
CA PRO A 246 1.89 31.99 3.45
C PRO A 246 2.07 30.97 2.27
N ALA A 247 1.71 31.36 1.02
CA ALA A 247 1.52 30.46 -0.15
C ALA A 247 2.52 30.64 -1.35
N GLY A 248 2.64 29.63 -2.25
CA GLY A 248 3.49 29.62 -3.46
C GLY A 248 3.07 28.62 -4.59
N ARG A 249 3.18 29.01 -5.88
CA ARG A 249 2.36 28.46 -7.02
C ARG A 249 2.95 27.34 -7.93
N ASN A 250 2.02 26.64 -8.61
CA ASN A 250 2.14 25.52 -9.58
C ASN A 250 2.13 25.91 -11.11
N SER A 251 2.45 24.97 -12.04
CA SER A 251 1.94 24.89 -13.44
C SER A 251 2.30 23.57 -14.23
N ASP A 252 1.59 23.28 -15.34
CA ASP A 252 1.39 21.94 -15.99
C ASP A 252 1.05 22.05 -17.53
N ALA A 253 0.95 21.03 -18.41
CA ALA A 253 1.54 19.66 -18.59
C ALA A 253 1.19 19.01 -20.00
N ALA A 254 1.82 17.87 -20.38
CA ALA A 254 1.49 16.90 -21.48
C ALA A 254 1.64 17.36 -22.98
N SER A 255 1.43 16.58 -24.08
CA SER A 255 0.86 15.23 -24.33
C SER A 255 1.30 14.55 -25.69
N ALA A 256 0.75 13.36 -26.01
CA ALA A 256 1.04 12.45 -27.16
C ALA A 256 0.12 12.70 -28.42
N ALA A 257 -0.06 11.88 -29.49
CA ALA A 257 0.19 10.45 -29.86
C ALA A 257 0.38 10.31 -31.42
N ALA A 258 0.17 9.23 -32.22
CA ALA A 258 -0.52 7.91 -32.14
C ALA A 258 -0.09 6.90 -33.27
N THR A 259 -0.83 5.78 -33.43
CA THR A 259 -0.64 4.57 -34.30
C THR A 259 -1.35 4.54 -35.68
N VAL A 260 -1.00 3.56 -36.57
CA VAL A 260 -1.94 2.84 -37.50
C VAL A 260 -1.56 1.34 -37.59
N ARG A 261 -2.47 0.43 -37.97
CA ARG A 261 -2.27 -1.05 -37.92
C ARG A 261 -2.90 -1.84 -39.09
N SER A 262 -2.34 -3.02 -39.34
CA SER A 262 -2.84 -4.17 -40.12
C SER A 262 -2.11 -5.44 -39.61
N GLY A 263 -2.43 -6.69 -39.94
CA GLY A 263 -3.50 -7.33 -40.75
C GLY A 263 -3.28 -8.86 -40.74
N GLU A 264 -4.26 -9.70 -41.13
CA GLU A 264 -4.16 -11.16 -40.92
C GLU A 264 -4.66 -12.05 -42.09
N ARG A 265 -3.96 -13.18 -42.35
CA ARG A 265 -4.43 -14.56 -42.04
C ARG A 265 -3.44 -15.64 -42.52
N ASP A 266 -3.12 -16.61 -41.65
CA ASP A 266 -3.13 -18.05 -41.97
C ASP A 266 -3.42 -18.86 -40.70
N GLU A 267 -4.69 -19.21 -40.49
CA GLU A 267 -5.28 -18.92 -39.19
C GLU A 267 -4.85 -19.79 -38.00
N ALA A 268 -4.31 -21.00 -38.14
CA ALA A 268 -4.07 -21.86 -36.96
C ALA A 268 -2.77 -21.50 -36.25
N THR A 269 -1.64 -21.89 -36.81
CA THR A 269 -0.30 -21.57 -36.27
C THR A 269 -0.06 -20.06 -36.26
N VAL A 270 -0.60 -19.31 -37.22
CA VAL A 270 -0.52 -17.85 -37.20
C VAL A 270 -1.53 -17.23 -36.23
N ARG A 271 -2.60 -17.91 -35.74
CA ARG A 271 -3.29 -17.41 -34.51
C ARG A 271 -2.41 -17.52 -33.29
N THR A 272 -1.57 -18.56 -33.15
CA THR A 272 -0.62 -18.66 -32.02
C THR A 272 0.49 -17.61 -32.15
N LEU A 273 1.14 -17.52 -33.31
CA LEU A 273 2.18 -16.50 -33.56
C LEU A 273 1.60 -15.07 -33.50
N ALA A 274 0.37 -14.84 -33.98
CA ALA A 274 -0.33 -13.57 -33.80
C ALA A 274 -0.80 -13.37 -32.35
N HIS A 275 -1.12 -14.39 -31.57
CA HIS A 275 -1.40 -14.22 -30.14
C HIS A 275 -0.14 -13.74 -29.40
N VAL A 276 1.02 -14.34 -29.72
CA VAL A 276 2.31 -13.84 -29.23
C VAL A 276 2.56 -12.40 -29.69
N ASN A 277 2.44 -12.09 -30.99
CA ASN A 277 2.75 -10.78 -31.56
C ASN A 277 1.73 -9.65 -31.25
N ASN A 278 0.44 -9.98 -31.17
CA ASN A 278 -0.66 -9.02 -31.08
C ASN A 278 -1.27 -8.95 -29.67
N VAL A 279 -0.96 -9.89 -28.77
CA VAL A 279 -1.46 -9.91 -27.38
C VAL A 279 -0.31 -10.02 -26.37
N ILE A 280 0.54 -11.05 -26.41
CA ILE A 280 1.53 -11.29 -25.35
C ILE A 280 2.67 -10.26 -25.37
N LEU A 281 3.32 -10.03 -26.52
CA LEU A 281 4.39 -9.04 -26.62
C LEU A 281 3.90 -7.60 -26.39
N PRO A 282 2.78 -7.12 -26.97
CA PRO A 282 2.23 -5.80 -26.65
C PRO A 282 1.88 -5.61 -25.17
N ARG A 283 1.53 -6.69 -24.46
CA ARG A 283 1.36 -6.64 -23.01
C ARG A 283 2.71 -6.53 -22.29
N LEU A 284 3.69 -7.38 -22.61
CA LEU A 284 5.02 -7.32 -22.01
C LEU A 284 5.72 -5.96 -22.26
N GLU A 285 5.57 -5.38 -23.45
CA GLU A 285 6.05 -4.02 -23.80
C GLU A 285 5.45 -2.94 -22.89
N ARG A 286 4.16 -3.05 -22.55
CA ARG A 286 3.52 -2.16 -21.56
C ARG A 286 4.12 -2.40 -20.17
N LEU A 287 4.34 -3.65 -19.77
CA LEU A 287 4.93 -3.99 -18.47
C LEU A 287 6.41 -3.56 -18.32
N CYS A 288 7.11 -3.19 -19.40
CA CYS A 288 8.41 -2.50 -19.33
C CYS A 288 8.31 -1.10 -18.67
N TRP A 289 7.10 -0.56 -18.51
CA TRP A 289 6.81 0.71 -17.82
C TRP A 289 6.19 0.51 -16.42
N LEU A 290 6.27 -0.70 -15.86
CA LEU A 290 6.09 -0.94 -14.42
C LEU A 290 7.45 -0.95 -13.73
N GLU A 291 7.45 -0.87 -12.40
CA GLU A 291 8.62 -1.14 -11.57
C GLU A 291 8.33 -2.31 -10.61
N PRO A 292 9.24 -3.29 -10.45
CA PRO A 292 10.42 -3.52 -11.29
C PRO A 292 9.99 -3.94 -12.71
N GLY A 293 10.62 -3.35 -13.72
CA GLY A 293 10.18 -3.49 -15.11
C GLY A 293 10.49 -4.85 -15.73
N VAL A 294 9.71 -5.20 -16.76
CA VAL A 294 10.08 -6.26 -17.70
C VAL A 294 11.26 -5.78 -18.55
N ASP A 295 12.25 -6.65 -18.81
CA ASP A 295 13.42 -6.32 -19.63
C ASP A 295 13.01 -6.02 -21.09
N ALA A 296 13.05 -4.73 -21.44
CA ALA A 296 12.71 -4.24 -22.77
C ALA A 296 13.65 -4.76 -23.88
N HIS A 297 14.93 -5.05 -23.58
CA HIS A 297 15.85 -5.63 -24.56
C HIS A 297 15.50 -7.10 -24.83
N ALA A 298 15.13 -7.85 -23.81
CA ALA A 298 14.62 -9.22 -23.99
C ALA A 298 13.29 -9.24 -24.77
N VAL A 299 12.37 -8.30 -24.49
CA VAL A 299 11.09 -8.19 -25.22
C VAL A 299 11.31 -7.83 -26.70
N GLU A 300 12.22 -6.90 -27.02
CA GLU A 300 12.58 -6.61 -28.43
C GLU A 300 13.33 -7.79 -29.09
N ALA A 301 14.12 -8.57 -28.36
CA ALA A 301 14.69 -9.82 -28.88
C ALA A 301 13.59 -10.84 -29.25
N PHE A 302 12.51 -10.94 -28.46
CA PHE A 302 11.33 -11.72 -28.86
C PHE A 302 10.59 -11.11 -30.07
N ARG A 303 10.53 -9.78 -30.23
CA ARG A 303 10.02 -9.14 -31.46
C ARG A 303 10.86 -9.46 -32.69
N VAL A 304 12.19 -9.50 -32.57
CA VAL A 304 13.09 -9.97 -33.65
C VAL A 304 12.74 -11.41 -34.01
N ARG A 305 12.74 -12.33 -33.03
CA ARG A 305 12.40 -13.76 -33.25
C ARG A 305 11.01 -13.99 -33.84
N VAL A 306 10.02 -13.17 -33.47
CA VAL A 306 8.68 -13.20 -34.07
C VAL A 306 8.72 -12.77 -35.53
N ARG A 307 9.44 -11.70 -35.88
CA ARG A 307 9.62 -11.26 -37.28
C ARG A 307 10.29 -12.35 -38.11
N GLU A 308 11.42 -12.89 -37.64
CA GLU A 308 12.15 -14.01 -38.27
C GLU A 308 11.27 -15.25 -38.46
N THR A 309 10.35 -15.53 -37.52
CA THR A 309 9.39 -16.64 -37.59
C THR A 309 8.19 -16.34 -38.49
N ALA A 310 7.95 -15.06 -38.82
CA ALA A 310 6.91 -14.61 -39.73
C ALA A 310 7.40 -14.36 -41.17
N GLU A 311 8.71 -14.49 -41.46
CA GLU A 311 9.27 -14.30 -42.80
C GLU A 311 8.72 -15.28 -43.83
N ASP A 312 8.50 -16.54 -43.42
CA ASP A 312 7.80 -17.55 -44.20
C ASP A 312 6.73 -18.25 -43.34
N LEU A 313 5.51 -17.73 -43.40
CA LEU A 313 4.33 -18.30 -42.75
C LEU A 313 3.88 -19.64 -43.37
N GLN A 314 4.54 -20.14 -44.42
CA GLN A 314 4.30 -21.45 -45.02
C GLN A 314 5.45 -22.44 -44.77
N ALA A 315 6.46 -22.06 -43.98
CA ALA A 315 7.60 -22.90 -43.65
C ALA A 315 7.17 -24.21 -42.95
N PRO A 316 7.70 -25.38 -43.35
CA PRO A 316 7.27 -26.68 -42.82
C PRO A 316 7.64 -26.90 -41.34
N ASP A 317 8.50 -26.06 -40.77
CA ASP A 317 8.91 -26.06 -39.36
C ASP A 317 8.27 -24.92 -38.53
N LEU A 318 7.37 -24.12 -39.12
CA LEU A 318 6.74 -22.98 -38.43
C LEU A 318 6.12 -23.38 -37.08
N ALA A 319 5.49 -24.56 -37.00
CA ALA A 319 4.85 -25.06 -35.78
C ALA A 319 5.85 -25.27 -34.63
N SER A 320 7.01 -25.90 -34.88
CA SER A 320 8.02 -26.12 -33.84
C SER A 320 8.80 -24.85 -33.50
N ARG A 321 8.98 -23.93 -34.46
CA ARG A 321 9.52 -22.58 -34.20
C ARG A 321 8.61 -21.78 -33.26
N VAL A 322 7.29 -21.88 -33.43
CA VAL A 322 6.29 -21.25 -32.54
C VAL A 322 6.24 -21.93 -31.17
N GLU A 323 6.29 -23.27 -31.08
CA GLU A 323 6.32 -23.99 -29.80
C GLU A 323 7.57 -23.66 -28.97
N ALA A 324 8.74 -23.56 -29.61
CA ALA A 324 9.97 -23.12 -28.97
C ALA A 324 9.87 -21.67 -28.47
N LEU A 325 9.29 -20.77 -29.28
CA LEU A 325 9.03 -19.37 -28.92
C LEU A 325 8.10 -19.26 -27.70
N GLU A 326 6.99 -20.01 -27.65
CA GLU A 326 6.09 -20.03 -26.49
C GLU A 326 6.77 -20.57 -25.23
N THR A 327 7.69 -21.53 -25.38
CA THR A 327 8.43 -22.14 -24.27
C THR A 327 9.44 -21.17 -23.68
N ASP A 328 10.24 -20.51 -24.53
CA ASP A 328 11.20 -19.49 -24.10
C ASP A 328 10.49 -18.27 -23.49
N LEU A 329 9.33 -17.87 -24.03
CA LEU A 329 8.54 -16.75 -23.52
C LEU A 329 7.87 -17.09 -22.17
N ALA A 330 7.52 -18.35 -21.93
CA ALA A 330 7.09 -18.81 -20.61
C ALA A 330 8.24 -18.81 -19.59
N ALA A 331 9.43 -19.28 -19.99
CA ALA A 331 10.62 -19.25 -19.16
C ALA A 331 11.06 -17.82 -18.81
N PHE A 332 11.01 -16.88 -19.78
CA PHE A 332 11.25 -15.46 -19.56
C PHE A 332 10.29 -14.88 -18.52
N GLN A 333 8.99 -15.06 -18.68
CA GLN A 333 7.99 -14.56 -17.72
C GLN A 333 8.16 -15.16 -16.31
N HIS A 334 8.61 -16.43 -16.19
CA HIS A 334 8.98 -17.00 -14.89
C HIS A 334 10.24 -16.34 -14.30
N ALA A 335 11.28 -16.13 -15.10
CA ALA A 335 12.47 -15.40 -14.65
C ALA A 335 12.14 -13.96 -14.22
N THR A 336 11.24 -13.26 -14.93
CA THR A 336 10.78 -11.93 -14.53
C THR A 336 9.94 -11.97 -13.25
N ALA A 337 9.02 -12.93 -13.11
CA ALA A 337 8.25 -13.09 -11.87
C ALA A 337 9.16 -13.39 -10.67
N ALA A 338 10.17 -14.24 -10.85
CA ALA A 338 11.20 -14.52 -9.85
C ALA A 338 12.03 -13.27 -9.51
N ALA A 339 12.47 -12.50 -10.51
CA ALA A 339 13.23 -11.27 -10.33
C ALA A 339 12.41 -10.19 -9.58
N ILE A 340 11.14 -9.98 -9.94
CA ILE A 340 10.24 -9.10 -9.19
C ILE A 340 10.03 -9.61 -7.76
N THR A 341 9.92 -10.92 -7.55
CA THR A 341 9.73 -11.50 -6.20
C THR A 341 10.99 -11.36 -5.33
N HIS A 342 12.20 -11.50 -5.91
CA HIS A 342 13.46 -11.15 -5.25
C HIS A 342 13.54 -9.64 -4.96
N GLU A 343 13.02 -8.82 -5.89
CA GLU A 343 12.73 -7.40 -5.66
C GLU A 343 11.43 -7.11 -4.88
N ILE A 344 10.94 -8.11 -4.14
CA ILE A 344 10.09 -7.98 -2.95
C ILE A 344 10.82 -8.47 -1.69
N TYR A 345 12.04 -9.05 -1.79
CA TYR A 345 12.83 -9.60 -0.67
C TYR A 345 14.17 -8.88 -0.32
N VAL A 346 14.79 -8.06 -1.20
CA VAL A 346 15.90 -7.10 -0.85
C VAL A 346 15.57 -5.68 -0.25
N ASN A 347 14.81 -4.78 -0.92
CA ASN A 347 14.52 -3.35 -0.62
C ASN A 347 13.17 -2.89 0.06
N GLY A 348 12.01 -2.76 -0.62
CA GLY A 348 10.67 -2.32 -0.07
C GLY A 348 9.40 -3.17 -0.41
N TRP A 349 8.27 -2.58 -0.77
CA TRP A 349 7.27 -3.09 -1.76
C TRP A 349 6.54 -1.84 -2.23
N ASN A 350 7.09 -1.24 -3.28
CA ASN A 350 6.70 0.08 -3.77
C ASN A 350 6.16 -0.06 -5.19
N TYR A 351 5.68 -1.26 -5.54
CA TYR A 351 5.75 -1.84 -6.89
C TYR A 351 4.43 -2.48 -7.34
N GLY A 352 3.31 -1.81 -7.06
CA GLY A 352 1.98 -2.29 -7.41
C GLY A 352 1.00 -1.15 -7.58
N GLY A 353 0.57 -0.88 -8.81
CA GLY A 353 -0.49 0.06 -9.15
C GLY A 353 -0.25 1.48 -8.66
N PRO A 354 -0.93 1.97 -7.61
CA PRO A 354 -0.87 3.38 -7.25
C PRO A 354 0.47 3.84 -6.66
N SER A 355 1.40 2.92 -6.39
CA SER A 355 2.71 3.24 -5.84
C SER A 355 3.70 3.83 -6.86
N LEU A 356 3.34 3.86 -8.14
CA LEU A 356 4.21 4.20 -9.26
C LEU A 356 3.94 5.64 -9.71
N ASP A 357 4.96 6.50 -9.72
CA ASP A 357 4.84 7.93 -10.09
C ASP A 357 4.18 8.17 -11.45
N GLY A 358 4.38 7.21 -12.36
CA GLY A 358 3.80 7.19 -13.69
C GLY A 358 2.32 6.85 -13.74
N MET A 359 1.66 6.32 -12.71
CA MET A 359 0.24 5.93 -12.75
C MET A 359 -0.71 7.10 -12.44
N ARG A 360 -1.97 7.02 -12.90
CA ARG A 360 -3.09 7.92 -12.53
C ARG A 360 -4.42 7.15 -12.54
N GLU A 361 -5.22 7.25 -11.48
CA GLU A 361 -6.62 6.80 -11.48
C GLU A 361 -7.42 7.47 -12.60
N VAL A 362 -8.01 6.65 -13.48
CA VAL A 362 -8.92 7.07 -14.56
C VAL A 362 -10.37 6.64 -14.32
N SER A 363 -10.61 5.62 -13.50
CA SER A 363 -11.96 5.24 -13.08
C SER A 363 -11.97 4.50 -11.74
N LYS A 364 -13.14 4.52 -11.09
CA LYS A 364 -13.30 4.11 -9.69
C LYS A 364 -14.74 3.63 -9.47
N ARG A 365 -14.92 2.36 -9.10
CA ARG A 365 -16.25 1.75 -8.83
C ARG A 365 -16.29 1.06 -7.45
N PRO A 366 -17.35 1.26 -6.64
CA PRO A 366 -17.52 0.55 -5.37
C PRO A 366 -17.49 -0.97 -5.53
N ALA A 367 -17.07 -1.67 -4.47
CA ALA A 367 -17.06 -3.12 -4.40
C ALA A 367 -17.17 -3.63 -2.95
N THR A 368 -17.77 -4.80 -2.77
CA THR A 368 -17.69 -5.54 -1.50
C THR A 368 -16.27 -6.10 -1.33
N CYS A 369 -15.68 -5.93 -0.15
CA CYS A 369 -14.38 -6.52 0.17
C CYS A 369 -14.51 -8.06 0.31
N PRO A 370 -13.82 -8.89 -0.48
CA PRO A 370 -13.90 -10.35 -0.35
C PRO A 370 -13.33 -10.89 0.96
N ASN A 371 -12.46 -10.14 1.65
CA ASN A 371 -11.85 -10.56 2.91
C ASN A 371 -12.70 -10.22 4.15
N CYS A 372 -13.32 -9.03 4.21
CA CYS A 372 -14.12 -8.62 5.37
C CYS A 372 -15.64 -8.58 5.14
N ALA A 373 -16.10 -8.89 3.93
CA ALA A 373 -17.50 -8.90 3.51
C ALA A 373 -18.27 -7.57 3.76
N ARG A 374 -17.56 -6.43 3.73
CA ARG A 374 -18.15 -5.09 3.88
C ARG A 374 -17.99 -4.28 2.59
N ASP A 375 -18.96 -3.42 2.28
CA ASP A 375 -18.98 -2.52 1.12
C ASP A 375 -18.08 -1.27 1.32
N ARG A 376 -16.86 -1.52 1.79
CA ARG A 376 -15.82 -0.50 2.07
C ARG A 376 -14.66 -0.52 1.07
N ALA A 377 -14.78 -1.34 0.03
CA ALA A 377 -13.76 -1.51 -1.00
C ALA A 377 -14.17 -0.88 -2.33
N ALA A 378 -13.22 -0.81 -3.26
CA ALA A 378 -13.47 -0.32 -4.61
C ALA A 378 -12.47 -0.91 -5.60
N VAL A 379 -12.94 -1.18 -6.82
CA VAL A 379 -12.05 -1.42 -7.96
C VAL A 379 -11.69 -0.07 -8.57
N ILE A 380 -10.39 0.17 -8.68
CA ILE A 380 -9.78 1.33 -9.31
C ILE A 380 -9.18 0.88 -10.63
N THR A 381 -9.26 1.72 -11.65
CA THR A 381 -8.50 1.60 -12.89
C THR A 381 -7.53 2.77 -12.94
N MET A 382 -6.24 2.47 -13.10
CA MET A 382 -5.18 3.46 -13.26
C MET A 382 -4.45 3.25 -14.57
N THR A 383 -3.93 4.33 -15.15
CA THR A 383 -3.26 4.32 -16.45
C THR A 383 -1.93 5.08 -16.37
N HIS A 384 -0.92 4.63 -17.11
CA HIS A 384 0.42 5.22 -17.08
C HIS A 384 0.54 6.48 -17.94
N VAL A 385 1.05 7.59 -17.39
CA VAL A 385 1.09 8.94 -18.03
C VAL A 385 1.90 9.00 -19.31
N VAL A 386 2.96 8.20 -19.44
CA VAL A 386 3.81 8.15 -20.65
C VAL A 386 3.33 7.08 -21.64
N HIS A 387 2.57 6.09 -21.15
CA HIS A 387 2.21 4.90 -21.91
C HIS A 387 0.75 4.52 -21.63
N ASP A 388 -0.18 5.26 -22.24
CA ASP A 388 -1.62 5.19 -21.99
C ASP A 388 -2.25 3.78 -22.11
N GLN A 389 -1.61 2.87 -22.84
CA GLN A 389 -2.06 1.47 -22.93
C GLN A 389 -1.60 0.57 -21.76
N LEU A 390 -0.70 1.05 -20.89
CA LEU A 390 -0.42 0.39 -19.63
C LEU A 390 -1.50 0.82 -18.63
N THR A 391 -2.47 -0.06 -18.43
CA THR A 391 -3.53 0.10 -17.44
C THR A 391 -3.37 -0.97 -16.35
N VAL A 392 -3.46 -0.55 -15.09
CA VAL A 392 -3.47 -1.44 -13.91
C VAL A 392 -4.77 -1.21 -13.15
N ARG A 393 -5.52 -2.29 -12.93
CA ARG A 393 -6.69 -2.31 -12.05
C ARG A 393 -6.31 -2.88 -10.68
N THR A 394 -6.85 -2.31 -9.61
CA THR A 394 -6.61 -2.78 -8.23
C THR A 394 -7.90 -2.77 -7.42
N LEU A 395 -8.03 -3.71 -6.48
CA LEU A 395 -9.08 -3.71 -5.46
C LEU A 395 -8.48 -3.30 -4.12
N GLN A 396 -8.88 -2.12 -3.64
CA GLN A 396 -8.45 -1.56 -2.37
C GLN A 396 -9.59 -1.58 -1.35
N CYS A 397 -9.28 -1.82 -0.07
CA CYS A 397 -10.24 -1.82 1.04
C CYS A 397 -9.71 -1.02 2.23
N ARG A 398 -10.45 0.00 2.68
CA ARG A 398 -10.02 0.94 3.74
C ARG A 398 -9.70 0.31 5.10
N ARG A 399 -10.15 -0.93 5.36
CA ARG A 399 -9.72 -1.72 6.53
C ARG A 399 -8.59 -2.70 6.23
N CYS A 400 -8.64 -3.36 5.08
CA CYS A 400 -7.78 -4.52 4.83
C CYS A 400 -6.44 -4.16 4.18
N GLY A 401 -6.37 -2.99 3.54
CA GLY A 401 -5.30 -2.57 2.64
C GLY A 401 -5.64 -2.89 1.19
N ASP A 402 -4.61 -2.97 0.36
CA ASP A 402 -4.69 -3.53 -0.99
C ASP A 402 -4.95 -5.04 -0.94
N LEU A 403 -5.69 -5.55 -1.93
CA LEU A 403 -6.06 -6.98 -2.01
C LEU A 403 -5.46 -7.65 -3.25
N TRP A 404 -5.57 -6.98 -4.40
CA TRP A 404 -4.95 -7.40 -5.66
C TRP A 404 -4.71 -6.25 -6.63
N TRP A 405 -3.85 -6.51 -7.59
CA TRP A 405 -3.59 -5.70 -8.79
C TRP A 405 -3.59 -6.62 -10.01
N THR A 406 -4.02 -6.12 -11.16
CA THR A 406 -3.89 -6.81 -12.46
C THR A 406 -3.65 -5.79 -13.56
N SER A 407 -2.79 -6.12 -14.54
CA SER A 407 -2.64 -5.35 -15.78
C SER A 407 -3.74 -5.67 -16.81
N GLU A 408 -4.86 -6.26 -16.38
CA GLU A 408 -5.97 -6.65 -17.24
C GLU A 408 -7.10 -5.59 -17.25
N GLU A 409 -7.39 -5.09 -18.45
CA GLU A 409 -8.42 -4.08 -18.73
C GLU A 409 -9.87 -4.59 -18.59
N SER A 410 -10.11 -5.90 -18.67
CA SER A 410 -11.46 -6.49 -18.70
C SER A 410 -12.20 -6.37 -17.36
N ASP A 411 -13.47 -5.95 -17.39
CA ASP A 411 -14.20 -5.69 -16.14
C ASP A 411 -14.46 -6.98 -15.34
N GLU A 412 -14.76 -8.07 -16.05
CA GLU A 412 -14.58 -9.46 -15.61
C GLU A 412 -13.19 -9.95 -16.04
N PRO A 413 -12.22 -10.12 -15.13
CA PRO A 413 -10.87 -10.52 -15.51
C PRO A 413 -10.82 -11.97 -16.00
N VAL A 414 -10.23 -12.20 -17.19
CA VAL A 414 -9.99 -13.55 -17.72
C VAL A 414 -8.87 -14.27 -16.96
N VAL A 415 -8.04 -13.54 -16.19
CA VAL A 415 -7.08 -14.13 -15.27
C VAL A 415 -7.24 -13.54 -13.87
N ALA A 416 -7.46 -14.39 -12.86
CA ALA A 416 -7.67 -13.97 -11.47
C ALA A 416 -6.77 -14.75 -10.50
N LEU A 417 -6.22 -14.07 -9.49
CA LEU A 417 -5.41 -14.65 -8.43
C LEU A 417 -6.18 -14.58 -7.10
N GLU A 418 -6.68 -15.73 -6.63
CA GLU A 418 -7.68 -15.86 -5.55
C GLU A 418 -7.05 -16.49 -4.29
N GLY A 419 -7.44 -16.05 -3.08
CA GLY A 419 -6.99 -16.68 -1.83
C GLY A 419 -7.33 -15.85 -0.58
N ALA A 420 -7.01 -16.39 0.61
CA ALA A 420 -7.19 -15.70 1.89
C ALA A 420 -6.16 -14.56 2.07
N LEU A 421 -6.63 -13.37 2.43
CA LEU A 421 -5.73 -12.24 2.74
C LEU A 421 -5.08 -12.46 4.10
N ASP A 422 -5.85 -12.39 5.18
CA ASP A 422 -5.37 -12.65 6.54
C ASP A 422 -5.29 -14.17 6.78
N THR A 423 -4.11 -14.66 7.17
CA THR A 423 -3.85 -16.08 7.47
C THR A 423 -3.15 -16.19 8.82
N ASP A 424 -3.64 -17.08 9.68
CA ASP A 424 -3.08 -17.29 11.02
C ASP A 424 -1.88 -18.25 11.00
N ALA A 425 -0.84 -17.89 11.74
CA ALA A 425 0.41 -18.62 11.86
C ALA A 425 0.85 -18.73 13.33
N VAL A 426 1.58 -19.79 13.67
CA VAL A 426 2.12 -20.02 15.02
C VAL A 426 3.62 -20.23 14.90
N ALA A 427 4.41 -19.52 15.72
CA ALA A 427 5.87 -19.62 15.70
C ALA A 427 6.36 -21.06 15.93
N GLY A 428 7.47 -21.43 15.29
CA GLY A 428 8.02 -22.79 15.39
C GLY A 428 7.22 -23.85 14.63
N ARG A 429 6.49 -23.48 13.56
CA ARG A 429 5.81 -24.42 12.65
C ARG A 429 6.00 -24.00 11.19
N VAL A 430 6.10 -24.96 10.28
CA VAL A 430 5.96 -24.67 8.85
C VAL A 430 4.51 -24.28 8.56
N VAL A 431 4.30 -23.17 7.87
CA VAL A 431 2.99 -22.64 7.48
C VAL A 431 2.91 -22.56 5.96
N ILE A 432 1.75 -22.88 5.37
CA ILE A 432 1.54 -22.78 3.93
C ILE A 432 0.67 -21.56 3.63
N LEU A 433 1.19 -20.64 2.83
CA LEU A 433 0.43 -19.55 2.23
C LEU A 433 0.18 -19.91 0.77
N SER A 434 -1.07 -19.84 0.28
CA SER A 434 -1.38 -20.20 -1.10
C SER A 434 -2.25 -19.19 -1.86
N ARG A 435 -2.14 -19.24 -3.19
CA ARG A 435 -3.01 -18.53 -4.13
C ARG A 435 -3.40 -19.44 -5.28
N MET A 436 -4.63 -19.25 -5.74
CA MET A 436 -5.25 -19.99 -6.82
C MET A 436 -5.32 -19.09 -8.07
N LEU A 437 -4.54 -19.40 -9.09
CA LEU A 437 -4.57 -18.72 -10.38
C LEU A 437 -5.66 -19.37 -11.26
N ARG A 438 -6.73 -18.62 -11.57
CA ARG A 438 -7.84 -19.04 -12.44
C ARG A 438 -7.67 -18.50 -13.86
N ASN A 439 -7.95 -19.34 -14.85
CA ASN A 439 -7.98 -19.00 -16.27
C ASN A 439 -9.39 -19.12 -16.84
N ASN A 440 -10.03 -17.99 -17.16
CA ASN A 440 -11.31 -17.94 -17.88
C ASN A 440 -11.12 -17.69 -19.40
N SER A 441 -9.87 -17.57 -19.88
CA SER A 441 -9.56 -17.35 -21.29
C SER A 441 -9.60 -18.67 -22.10
N PRO A 442 -9.76 -18.60 -23.44
CA PRO A 442 -9.71 -19.78 -24.31
C PRO A 442 -8.29 -20.29 -24.59
N GLN A 443 -7.24 -19.64 -24.06
CA GLN A 443 -5.84 -19.99 -24.28
C GLN A 443 -5.22 -20.63 -23.03
N VAL A 444 -4.16 -21.42 -23.20
CA VAL A 444 -3.35 -21.87 -22.06
C VAL A 444 -2.54 -20.67 -21.56
N LEU A 445 -2.66 -20.34 -20.27
CA LEU A 445 -1.76 -19.39 -19.62
C LEU A 445 -0.43 -20.08 -19.31
N ARG A 446 0.69 -19.47 -19.66
CA ARG A 446 2.05 -19.90 -19.34
C ARG A 446 2.88 -18.72 -18.84
N GLY A 447 3.78 -19.00 -17.90
CA GLY A 447 4.69 -18.02 -17.31
C GLY A 447 5.16 -18.49 -15.94
N GLY A 448 5.23 -17.59 -14.96
CA GLY A 448 5.59 -17.95 -13.59
C GLY A 448 4.85 -17.18 -12.52
N ILE A 449 5.02 -17.66 -11.29
CA ILE A 449 4.43 -17.13 -10.06
C ILE A 449 5.47 -17.18 -8.94
N GLY A 450 5.39 -16.25 -7.99
CA GLY A 450 6.26 -16.22 -6.81
C GLY A 450 5.60 -15.56 -5.60
N PHE A 451 6.27 -15.69 -4.46
CA PHE A 451 5.89 -15.11 -3.17
C PHE A 451 7.11 -14.60 -2.40
N ALA A 452 6.97 -13.42 -1.78
CA ALA A 452 7.90 -12.89 -0.79
C ALA A 452 7.17 -12.06 0.28
N PHE A 453 7.83 -11.83 1.41
CA PHE A 453 7.38 -10.87 2.41
C PHE A 453 7.81 -9.44 2.06
N ALA A 454 6.86 -8.51 2.09
CA ALA A 454 7.08 -7.09 1.89
C ALA A 454 7.65 -6.46 3.17
N MET A 455 8.76 -5.73 2.99
CA MET A 455 9.73 -5.38 4.04
C MET A 455 10.52 -6.60 4.54
N ARG A 456 11.84 -6.41 4.60
CA ARG A 456 12.79 -7.34 3.98
C ARG A 456 13.59 -8.18 5.00
N ARG A 457 14.55 -8.97 4.51
CA ARG A 457 15.53 -9.86 5.21
C ARG A 457 15.80 -9.61 6.72
N PHE A 458 15.88 -8.37 7.15
CA PHE A 458 16.18 -7.94 8.53
C PHE A 458 15.20 -8.44 9.60
N LEU A 459 13.95 -8.76 9.22
CA LEU A 459 12.96 -9.34 10.15
C LEU A 459 13.14 -10.85 10.43
N GLY A 460 14.18 -11.47 9.86
CA GLY A 460 14.46 -12.90 10.00
C GLY A 460 13.49 -13.81 9.21
N LEU A 461 12.65 -13.25 8.33
CA LEU A 461 11.67 -14.00 7.56
C LEU A 461 12.34 -14.96 6.53
N PRO A 462 11.65 -16.05 6.13
CA PRO A 462 12.11 -16.91 5.03
C PRO A 462 12.31 -16.17 3.70
N PRO A 463 13.21 -16.66 2.82
CA PRO A 463 13.47 -16.07 1.51
C PRO A 463 12.28 -16.20 0.56
N GLU A 464 12.38 -15.53 -0.59
CA GLU A 464 11.43 -15.64 -1.68
C GLU A 464 11.32 -17.06 -2.25
N THR A 465 10.16 -17.36 -2.84
CA THR A 465 9.92 -18.60 -3.61
C THR A 465 9.31 -18.27 -4.96
N SER A 466 9.64 -19.03 -6.00
CA SER A 466 8.99 -18.93 -7.31
C SER A 466 8.92 -20.27 -8.03
N ALA A 467 7.96 -20.39 -8.96
CA ALA A 467 7.79 -21.56 -9.81
C ALA A 467 7.25 -21.17 -11.20
N PRO A 468 7.56 -21.94 -12.26
CA PRO A 468 6.82 -21.86 -13.50
C PRO A 468 5.38 -22.32 -13.27
N ILE A 469 4.42 -21.72 -13.97
CA ILE A 469 2.99 -22.06 -13.86
C ILE A 469 2.37 -22.23 -15.25
N SER A 470 1.40 -23.12 -15.34
CA SER A 470 0.57 -23.28 -16.55
C SER A 470 -0.87 -23.59 -16.16
N VAL A 471 -1.83 -22.91 -16.79
CA VAL A 471 -3.26 -23.05 -16.49
C VAL A 471 -4.05 -23.24 -17.78
N TYR A 472 -4.66 -24.40 -17.95
CA TYR A 472 -5.50 -24.72 -19.11
C TYR A 472 -6.78 -23.86 -19.14
N PRO A 473 -7.42 -23.67 -20.32
CA PRO A 473 -8.68 -22.95 -20.46
C PRO A 473 -9.77 -23.43 -19.50
N GLY A 474 -10.44 -22.50 -18.80
CA GLY A 474 -11.44 -22.80 -17.77
C GLY A 474 -10.88 -23.39 -16.47
N GLY A 475 -9.58 -23.62 -16.38
CA GLY A 475 -8.91 -24.28 -15.26
C GLY A 475 -8.52 -23.35 -14.12
N LYS A 476 -8.02 -23.97 -13.04
CA LYS A 476 -7.29 -23.29 -11.96
C LYS A 476 -6.00 -24.05 -11.63
N ALA A 477 -4.99 -23.34 -11.13
CA ALA A 477 -3.77 -23.93 -10.55
C ALA A 477 -3.45 -23.25 -9.21
N GLU A 478 -3.07 -24.04 -8.21
CA GLU A 478 -2.65 -23.53 -6.89
C GLU A 478 -1.13 -23.39 -6.84
N PHE A 479 -0.65 -22.23 -6.39
CA PHE A 479 0.73 -22.04 -5.95
C PHE A 479 0.77 -21.98 -4.42
N ARG A 480 1.75 -22.66 -3.82
CA ARG A 480 1.93 -22.79 -2.37
C ARG A 480 3.34 -22.34 -2.01
N ALA A 481 3.44 -21.31 -1.18
CA ALA A 481 4.68 -20.91 -0.52
C ALA A 481 4.74 -21.61 0.85
N GLU A 482 5.73 -22.47 1.06
CA GLU A 482 6.00 -23.10 2.35
C GLU A 482 6.93 -22.19 3.16
N ILE A 483 6.44 -21.73 4.31
CA ILE A 483 7.07 -20.73 5.17
C ILE A 483 7.65 -21.44 6.39
N ASP A 484 8.97 -21.68 6.39
CA ASP A 484 9.64 -22.33 7.52
C ASP A 484 9.85 -21.37 8.70
N LEU A 485 8.89 -21.31 9.62
CA LEU A 485 9.03 -20.56 10.88
C LEU A 485 9.83 -21.34 11.96
N VAL A 486 10.37 -22.52 11.65
CA VAL A 486 11.18 -23.34 12.56
C VAL A 486 12.66 -22.98 12.44
N GLY A 487 13.19 -22.96 11.22
CA GLY A 487 14.57 -22.56 10.94
C GLY A 487 14.81 -21.05 11.03
N HIS A 488 13.80 -20.24 10.71
CA HIS A 488 13.91 -18.77 10.64
C HIS A 488 13.50 -18.03 11.92
N GLN A 489 12.58 -18.59 12.72
CA GLN A 489 12.12 -18.03 14.00
C GLN A 489 11.75 -16.52 14.00
N PRO A 490 10.99 -16.02 13.01
CA PRO A 490 10.63 -14.59 12.96
C PRO A 490 9.72 -14.19 14.14
N ARG A 491 9.80 -12.92 14.54
CA ARG A 491 9.07 -12.40 15.70
C ARG A 491 7.54 -12.40 15.47
N PRO A 492 6.72 -12.68 16.50
CA PRO A 492 5.25 -12.58 16.43
C PRO A 492 4.75 -11.16 16.11
N ASP A 493 4.41 -10.91 14.84
CA ASP A 493 3.87 -9.65 14.29
C ASP A 493 2.88 -10.00 13.15
N VAL A 494 2.22 -9.00 12.57
CA VAL A 494 1.59 -9.15 11.25
C VAL A 494 2.61 -8.85 10.16
N HIS A 495 2.97 -9.90 9.41
CA HIS A 495 3.91 -9.84 8.29
C HIS A 495 3.15 -9.75 6.95
N THR A 496 3.38 -8.68 6.20
CA THR A 496 2.78 -8.49 4.87
C THR A 496 3.52 -9.35 3.87
N GLY A 497 2.81 -10.19 3.12
CA GLY A 497 3.32 -10.93 1.97
C GLY A 497 2.68 -10.47 0.67
N VAL A 498 3.35 -10.75 -0.46
CA VAL A 498 2.82 -10.48 -1.80
C VAL A 498 3.10 -11.67 -2.70
N PHE A 499 2.05 -12.14 -3.38
CA PHE A 499 2.15 -13.09 -4.49
C PHE A 499 2.17 -12.31 -5.81
N ILE A 500 3.09 -12.64 -6.71
CA ILE A 500 3.23 -12.05 -8.05
C ILE A 500 3.11 -13.16 -9.09
N ALA A 501 2.34 -12.93 -10.16
CA ALA A 501 2.30 -13.79 -11.34
C ALA A 501 2.47 -12.95 -12.62
N ILE A 502 3.24 -13.48 -13.57
CA ILE A 502 3.29 -12.97 -14.95
C ILE A 502 2.93 -14.13 -15.88
N VAL A 503 1.79 -14.02 -16.57
CA VAL A 503 1.27 -15.08 -17.46
C VAL A 503 0.62 -14.50 -18.72
N ASN A 504 1.03 -14.97 -19.89
CA ASN A 504 0.65 -14.43 -21.21
C ASN A 504 0.63 -12.88 -21.27
N GLY A 505 1.67 -12.27 -20.68
CA GLY A 505 1.88 -10.83 -20.56
C GLY A 505 0.99 -10.12 -19.53
N VAL A 506 0.11 -10.83 -18.81
CA VAL A 506 -0.68 -10.23 -17.72
C VAL A 506 0.14 -10.29 -16.44
N TYR A 507 0.45 -9.14 -15.86
CA TYR A 507 0.95 -9.01 -14.50
C TYR A 507 -0.24 -9.07 -13.53
N ILE A 508 -0.11 -9.85 -12.46
CA ILE A 508 -1.09 -9.91 -11.36
C ILE A 508 -0.33 -9.96 -10.04
N ALA A 509 -0.77 -9.15 -9.08
CA ALA A 509 -0.27 -9.20 -7.71
C ALA A 509 -1.44 -9.42 -6.73
N SER A 510 -1.18 -10.10 -5.61
CA SER A 510 -2.14 -10.22 -4.50
C SER A 510 -1.40 -10.17 -3.17
N SER A 511 -1.81 -9.23 -2.30
CA SER A 511 -1.32 -9.16 -0.93
C SER A 511 -1.80 -10.35 -0.10
N SER A 512 -1.05 -10.66 0.96
CA SER A 512 -1.38 -11.60 2.02
C SER A 512 -0.86 -11.03 3.35
N MET A 513 -1.43 -11.46 4.47
CA MET A 513 -1.14 -10.93 5.81
C MET A 513 -1.01 -12.11 6.77
N MET A 514 0.23 -12.50 7.10
CA MET A 514 0.49 -13.58 8.04
C MET A 514 0.41 -13.03 9.47
N ARG A 515 -0.64 -13.38 10.21
CA ARG A 515 -0.82 -13.04 11.62
C ARG A 515 -0.06 -14.07 12.47
N LEU A 516 1.18 -13.77 12.84
CA LEU A 516 2.05 -14.71 13.55
C LEU A 516 1.90 -14.56 15.07
N THR A 517 1.38 -15.59 15.75
CA THR A 517 1.31 -15.64 17.21
C THR A 517 2.53 -16.37 17.81
N PRO A 518 2.86 -16.12 19.09
CA PRO A 518 3.79 -16.98 19.83
C PRO A 518 3.36 -18.46 19.81
N ALA A 519 4.31 -19.36 20.01
CA ALA A 519 4.00 -20.75 20.32
C ALA A 519 3.30 -20.85 21.70
N PRO A 520 2.32 -21.74 21.89
CA PRO A 520 1.74 -21.97 23.21
C PRO A 520 2.82 -22.52 24.17
N PRO A 521 2.82 -22.11 25.45
CA PRO A 521 3.77 -22.62 26.43
C PRO A 521 3.64 -24.15 26.58
N ALA A 522 4.76 -24.81 26.84
CA ALA A 522 4.87 -26.28 26.80
C ALA A 522 3.86 -27.01 27.72
N ASP A 523 3.48 -26.39 28.84
CA ASP A 523 2.56 -26.95 29.85
C ASP A 523 1.07 -26.98 29.39
N LYS A 524 0.79 -26.80 28.10
CA LYS A 524 -0.56 -26.81 27.49
C LYS A 524 -0.65 -27.57 26.16
N GLN A 525 0.15 -28.63 25.98
CA GLN A 525 0.06 -29.57 24.85
C GLN A 525 -0.49 -30.93 25.30
#